data_AF-A0A6I0DWL5-F1
#
_entry.id   AF-A0A6I0DWL5-F1
#
_cell.length_a   1.000
_cell.length_b   1.000
_cell.length_c   1.000
_cell.angle_alpha   90.00
_cell.angle_beta   90.00
_cell.angle_gamma   90.00
#
_symmetry.space_group_name_H-M   'P 1'
#
loop_
_entity.id
_entity.type
_entity.pdbx_description
1 polymer ?
#
loop_
_entity_poly.entity_id
_entity_poly.type
_entity_poly.pdbx_seq_one_letter_code
_entity_poly.pdbx_strand_id
1 'polypeptide(L)' 'LQGTSVALYEKILSAFPDLFLIASGGVGSVQDILLLQEKAVPAVITGKALYEGRISLKELSAFLA' A
#
# COMPACT_ATOMS: atom_id res chain seq x y z
N LEU A 1 8.23 -2.96 -10.67
CA LEU A 1 7.77 -2.10 -9.54
C LEU A 1 8.99 -1.88 -8.66
N GLN A 2 9.18 -0.67 -8.11
CA GLN A 2 10.42 -0.29 -7.39
C GLN A 2 10.23 -0.16 -5.87
N GLY A 3 9.11 -0.66 -5.34
CA GLY A 3 8.75 -0.50 -3.93
C GLY A 3 7.95 0.77 -3.66
N THR A 4 7.30 0.80 -2.50
CA THR A 4 6.43 1.91 -2.07
C THR A 4 7.23 3.03 -1.43
N SER A 5 6.78 4.28 -1.58
CA SER A 5 7.44 5.47 -1.01
C SER A 5 7.15 5.66 0.48
N VAL A 6 7.45 4.65 1.30
CA VAL A 6 7.11 4.61 2.74
C VAL A 6 7.54 5.87 3.49
N ALA A 7 8.80 6.28 3.34
CA ALA A 7 9.33 7.46 4.05
C ALA A 7 8.58 8.77 3.69
N LEU A 8 8.06 8.87 2.46
CA LEU A 8 7.24 10.01 2.05
C LEU A 8 5.88 9.98 2.76
N TYR A 9 5.24 8.81 2.81
CA TYR A 9 3.93 8.67 3.46
C TYR A 9 4.02 8.91 4.96
N GLU A 10 5.06 8.40 5.63
CA GLU A 10 5.33 8.69 7.05
C GLU A 10 5.49 10.19 7.31
N LYS A 11 6.24 10.90 6.45
CA LYS A 11 6.42 12.34 6.57
C LYS A 11 5.10 13.11 6.40
N ILE A 12 4.24 12.68 5.47
CA ILE A 12 2.94 13.33 5.23
C ILE A 12 2.01 13.09 6.42
N LEU A 13 1.89 11.85 6.91
CA LEU A 13 1.03 11.52 8.06
C LEU A 13 1.52 12.20 9.34
N SER A 14 2.83 12.34 9.52
CA SER A 14 3.37 13.12 10.65
C SER A 14 3.04 14.61 10.57
N ALA A 15 2.92 15.17 9.36
CA ALA A 15 2.57 16.58 9.17
C ALA A 15 1.05 16.82 9.24
N PHE A 16 0.25 15.82 8.86
CA PHE A 16 -1.20 15.87 8.84
C PHE A 16 -1.79 14.60 9.46
N PRO A 17 -1.83 14.49 10.81
CA PRO A 17 -2.24 13.27 11.50
C PRO A 17 -3.66 12.80 11.18
N ASP A 18 -4.56 13.74 10.87
CA ASP A 18 -5.97 13.45 10.55
C ASP A 18 -6.20 13.20 9.05
N LEU A 19 -5.15 13.23 8.22
CA LEU A 19 -5.29 13.05 6.77
C LEU A 19 -5.54 11.58 6.43
N PHE A 20 -6.63 11.33 5.70
CA PHE A 20 -6.86 10.03 5.07
C PHE A 20 -5.98 9.86 3.82
N LEU A 21 -4.77 9.35 4.01
CA LEU A 21 -3.79 9.18 2.93
C LEU A 21 -3.99 7.87 2.18
N ILE A 22 -4.09 7.93 0.85
CA ILE A 22 -4.13 6.75 -0.01
C ILE A 22 -2.78 6.61 -0.70
N ALA A 23 -2.00 5.58 -0.36
CA ALA A 23 -0.75 5.28 -1.05
C ALA A 23 -1.05 4.80 -2.48
N SER A 24 -0.37 5.38 -3.46
CA SER A 24 -0.55 5.04 -4.87
C SER A 24 0.81 4.90 -5.54
N GLY A 25 1.03 3.73 -6.13
CA GLY A 25 2.26 3.44 -6.88
C GLY A 25 3.32 2.69 -6.07
N GLY A 26 4.15 1.96 -6.79
CA GLY A 26 5.29 1.22 -6.22
C GLY A 26 4.97 -0.15 -5.65
N VAL A 27 3.72 -0.42 -5.28
CA VAL A 27 3.24 -1.72 -4.74
C VAL A 27 3.51 -2.83 -5.74
N GLY A 28 4.38 -3.78 -5.38
CA GLY A 28 4.78 -4.91 -6.19
C GLY A 28 4.45 -6.27 -5.60
N SER A 29 4.21 -6.37 -4.29
CA SER A 29 3.79 -7.60 -3.62
C SER A 29 2.82 -7.33 -2.46
N VAL A 30 2.29 -8.40 -1.85
CA VAL A 30 1.47 -8.31 -0.64
C VAL A 30 2.28 -7.76 0.54
N GLN A 31 3.58 -8.04 0.59
CA GLN A 31 4.47 -7.53 1.65
C GLN A 31 4.53 -6.00 1.62
N ASP A 32 4.47 -5.36 0.45
CA ASP A 32 4.39 -3.91 0.35
C ASP A 32 3.11 -3.35 0.97
N ILE A 33 1.99 -4.06 0.83
CA ILE A 33 0.70 -3.67 1.43
C ILE A 33 0.77 -3.82 2.95
N LEU A 34 1.30 -4.94 3.45
CA LEU A 34 1.49 -5.17 4.88
C LEU A 34 2.43 -4.14 5.51
N LEU A 35 3.52 -3.78 4.82
CA LEU A 35 4.43 -2.72 5.25
C LEU A 35 3.71 -1.38 5.36
N LEU A 36 2.91 -1.00 4.37
CA LEU A 36 2.13 0.24 4.43
C LEU A 36 1.12 0.24 5.59
N GLN A 37 0.47 -0.90 5.85
CA GLN A 37 -0.41 -1.07 7.00
C GLN A 37 0.34 -0.92 8.33
N GLU A 38 1.53 -1.51 8.48
CA GLU A 38 2.40 -1.36 9.66
C GLU A 38 2.75 0.12 9.90
N LYS A 39 2.90 0.90 8.83
CA LYS A 39 3.18 2.33 8.86
C LYS A 39 1.94 3.22 8.98
N ALA A 40 0.80 2.64 9.35
CA ALA A 40 -0.47 3.33 9.54
C ALA A 40 -0.97 4.10 8.30
N VAL A 41 -0.56 3.68 7.10
CA VAL A 41 -1.14 4.19 5.85
C VAL A 41 -2.54 3.58 5.68
N PRO A 42 -3.61 4.39 5.65
CA PRO A 42 -4.97 3.85 5.81
C PRO A 42 -5.50 3.15 4.55
N ALA A 43 -4.96 3.45 3.37
CA ALA A 43 -5.41 2.80 2.12
C ALA A 43 -4.30 2.72 1.07
N VAL A 44 -4.41 1.74 0.17
CA VAL A 44 -3.43 1.48 -0.89
C VAL A 44 -4.14 1.17 -2.20
N ILE A 45 -3.68 1.78 -3.29
CA ILE A 45 -4.10 1.44 -4.66
C ILE A 45 -3.09 0.44 -5.24
N THR A 46 -3.58 -0.74 -5.61
CA THR A 46 -2.80 -1.73 -6.38
C THR A 46 -3.52 -2.05 -7.68
N GLY A 47 -2.77 -2.05 -8.78
CA GLY A 47 -3.31 -2.33 -10.12
C GLY A 47 -2.29 -3.10 -10.95
N LYS A 48 -1.14 -2.48 -11.24
CA LYS A 48 -0.08 -3.12 -12.05
C LYS A 48 0.40 -4.44 -11.45
N ALA A 49 0.56 -4.55 -10.13
CA ALA A 49 0.96 -5.81 -9.49
C ALA A 49 -0.10 -6.92 -9.68
N LEU A 50 -1.38 -6.57 -9.68
CA LEU A 50 -2.48 -7.49 -9.98
C LEU A 50 -2.47 -7.90 -11.46
N TYR A 51 -2.35 -6.93 -12.38
CA TYR A 51 -2.29 -7.20 -13.83
C TYR A 51 -1.08 -8.04 -14.25
N GLU A 52 0.07 -7.83 -13.60
CA GLU A 52 1.30 -8.60 -13.87
C GLU A 52 1.36 -9.93 -13.09
N GLY A 53 0.32 -10.28 -12.33
CA GLY A 53 0.26 -11.54 -11.58
C GLY A 53 1.23 -11.63 -10.40
N ARG A 54 1.80 -10.51 -9.95
CA ARG A 54 2.68 -10.45 -8.77
C ARG A 54 1.91 -10.49 -7.45
N ILE A 55 0.62 -10.16 -7.49
CA ILE A 55 -0.34 -10.31 -6.40
C ILE A 55 -1.57 -10.97 -6.98
N SER A 56 -2.05 -12.02 -6.34
CA SER A 56 -3.29 -12.71 -6.72
C SER A 56 -4.51 -12.14 -6.00
N LEU A 57 -5.69 -12.33 -6.60
CA LEU A 57 -6.97 -12.02 -5.93
C LEU A 57 -7.15 -12.83 -4.63
N LYS A 58 -6.61 -14.05 -4.57
CA LYS A 58 -6.63 -14.90 -3.37
C LYS A 58 -5.79 -14.32 -2.24
N GLU A 59 -4.65 -13.69 -2.55
CA GLU A 59 -3.89 -12.97 -1.54
C GLU A 59 -4.62 -11.71 -1.09
N LEU A 60 -5.25 -10.99 -2.02
CA LEU A 60 -6.02 -9.78 -1.70
C LEU A 60 -7.30 -10.07 -0.91
N SER A 61 -7.88 -11.26 -1.02
CA SER A 61 -9.07 -11.63 -0.25
C SER A 61 -8.84 -11.65 1.25
N ALA A 62 -7.58 -11.74 1.71
CA ALA A 62 -7.25 -11.60 3.13
C ALA A 62 -7.59 -10.21 3.71
N PHE A 63 -7.80 -9.20 2.84
CA PHE A 63 -8.18 -7.84 3.21
C PHE A 63 -9.66 -7.53 3.00
N LEU A 64 -10.44 -8.50 2.50
CA LEU A 64 -11.89 -8.37 2.34
C LEU A 64 -12.55 -9.03 3.56
N ALA A 65 -13.27 -8.23 4.36
CA ALA A 65 -14.10 -8.73 5.46
C ALA A 65 -15.44 -9.29 4.94
#